data_AF-A0A1G4IKA8-F1
#
_entry.id   AF-A0A1G4IKA8-F1
#
_cell.length_a   1.000
_cell.length_b   1.000
_cell.length_c   1.000
_cell.angle_alpha   90.00
_cell.angle_beta   90.00
_cell.angle_gamma   90.00
#
_symmetry.space_group_name_H-M   'P 1'
#
loop_
_entity.id
_entity.type
_entity.pdbx_description
1 polymer ?
#
loop_
_entity_poly.entity_id
_entity_poly.type
_entity_poly.pdbx_seq_one_letter_code
_entity_poly.pdbx_strand_id
1 'polypeptide(L)'
;MLRFTHRALTATPERFSVLGTTHPKPKRTGFGRNNKMRSKPSDNVAWYDKGPVEWLPRPVRLTYDHLDQLQQWMMRATLDGRTEEFNRIRDLHREWSQHPLMPVLGDVEPKFPLNLFKQNHRAKKRFLVRWHKANTPANWLWMPRGPTVVTPLHRTNPTQYPENWKQMVQRKSGTGTPS
;
A
#
# COMPACT_ATOMS: atom_id res chain seq x y z
N MET A 1 49.22 -46.85 5.30
CA MET A 1 49.24 -46.43 6.73
C MET A 1 48.26 -45.27 6.91
N LEU A 2 47.05 -45.54 7.40
CA LEU A 2 46.03 -44.51 7.65
C LEU A 2 46.25 -43.92 9.06
N ARG A 3 46.59 -42.64 9.13
CA ARG A 3 46.66 -41.88 10.40
C ARG A 3 45.23 -41.61 10.88
N PHE A 4 44.78 -42.37 11.87
CA PHE A 4 43.58 -42.05 12.64
C PHE A 4 43.87 -40.87 13.58
N THR A 5 43.24 -39.72 13.35
CA THR A 5 43.18 -38.62 14.30
C THR A 5 42.20 -38.98 15.42
N HIS A 6 42.70 -39.62 16.48
CA HIS A 6 41.95 -39.78 17.72
C HIS A 6 41.69 -38.39 18.33
N ARG A 7 40.48 -37.85 18.16
CA ARG A 7 39.98 -36.79 19.03
C ARG A 7 39.84 -37.38 20.44
N ALA A 8 40.72 -37.01 21.35
CA ALA A 8 40.62 -37.39 22.75
C ALA A 8 39.32 -36.79 23.35
N LEU A 9 38.36 -37.65 23.67
CA LEU A 9 37.22 -37.31 24.53
C LEU A 9 37.75 -37.21 25.98
N THR A 10 38.13 -36.00 26.38
CA THR A 10 38.53 -35.69 27.75
C THR A 10 37.33 -35.13 28.53
N ALA A 11 37.22 -35.46 29.81
CA ALA A 11 36.13 -35.00 30.67
C ALA A 11 36.19 -33.47 30.83
N THR A 12 35.03 -32.80 30.73
CA THR A 12 34.90 -31.36 30.98
C THR A 12 35.32 -31.08 32.43
N PRO A 13 36.30 -30.20 32.68
CA PRO A 13 36.76 -29.92 34.04
C PRO A 13 35.67 -29.19 34.84
N GLU A 14 35.69 -29.34 36.16
CA GLU A 14 34.71 -28.71 37.06
C GLU A 14 34.79 -27.17 37.04
N ARG A 15 35.97 -26.61 36.79
CA ARG A 15 36.24 -25.16 36.77
C ARG A 15 37.24 -24.81 35.69
N PHE A 16 37.15 -23.59 35.19
CA PHE A 16 38.12 -23.03 34.25
C PHE A 16 38.82 -21.83 34.88
N SER A 17 40.14 -21.91 35.08
CA SER A 17 40.91 -20.86 35.77
C SER A 17 41.04 -19.55 34.99
N VAL A 18 40.96 -19.62 33.65
CA VAL A 18 41.13 -18.45 32.75
C VAL A 18 39.85 -18.17 31.95
N LEU A 19 38.94 -19.14 31.82
CA LEU A 19 37.67 -18.94 31.12
C LEU A 19 36.64 -18.36 32.11
N GLY A 20 36.10 -17.18 31.81
CA GLY A 20 35.12 -16.49 32.65
C GLY A 20 35.71 -15.49 33.66
N THR A 21 37.04 -15.38 33.76
CA THR A 21 37.72 -14.32 34.53
C THR A 21 37.82 -12.99 33.78
N THR A 22 37.69 -13.02 32.45
CA THR A 22 37.67 -11.81 31.61
C THR A 22 36.35 -11.04 31.80
N HIS A 23 36.44 -9.71 31.80
CA HIS A 23 35.26 -8.85 31.99
C HIS A 23 34.22 -9.11 30.89
N PRO A 24 32.95 -9.40 31.25
CA PRO A 24 31.92 -9.72 30.27
C PRO A 24 31.66 -8.54 29.34
N LYS A 25 31.39 -8.84 28.06
CA LYS A 25 31.04 -7.79 27.09
C LYS A 25 29.70 -7.15 27.47
N PRO A 26 29.56 -5.82 27.39
CA PRO A 26 28.31 -5.15 27.72
C PRO A 26 27.21 -5.52 26.72
N LYS A 27 25.98 -5.64 27.21
CA LYS A 27 24.79 -5.77 26.35
C LYS A 27 24.55 -4.44 25.63
N ARG A 28 24.06 -4.49 24.39
CA ARG A 28 23.67 -3.28 23.66
C ARG A 28 22.45 -2.62 24.32
N THR A 29 22.44 -1.28 24.36
CA THR A 29 21.32 -0.49 24.88
C THR A 29 20.31 -0.09 23.79
N GLY A 30 20.72 -0.10 22.52
CA GLY A 30 19.87 0.30 21.40
C GLY A 30 20.14 -0.51 20.14
N PHE A 31 19.52 -0.06 19.05
CA PHE A 31 19.47 -0.77 17.77
C PHE A 31 20.02 0.08 16.62
N GLY A 32 20.08 -0.49 15.41
CA GLY A 32 20.44 0.22 14.19
C GLY A 32 21.86 0.79 14.19
N ARG A 33 22.07 1.92 13.49
CA ARG A 33 23.39 2.54 13.34
C ARG A 33 24.04 2.79 14.71
N ASN A 34 25.23 2.24 14.90
CA ASN A 34 26.02 2.33 16.13
C ASN A 34 25.30 1.80 17.40
N ASN A 35 24.25 0.97 17.26
CA ASN A 35 23.44 0.46 18.38
C ASN A 35 22.85 1.56 19.30
N LYS A 36 22.56 2.75 18.75
CA LYS A 36 22.08 3.92 19.51
C LYS A 36 20.66 4.37 19.15
N MET A 37 19.98 3.72 18.21
CA MET A 37 18.60 4.06 17.90
C MET A 37 17.64 3.48 18.94
N ARG A 38 16.74 4.33 19.45
CA ARG A 38 15.62 3.94 20.30
C ARG A 38 14.55 3.21 19.48
N SER A 39 13.90 2.22 20.07
CA SER A 39 12.67 1.63 19.52
C SER A 39 11.51 2.57 19.80
N LYS A 40 11.00 3.24 18.76
CA LYS A 40 9.84 4.14 18.83
C LYS A 40 9.09 4.14 17.50
N PRO A 41 7.83 4.60 17.47
CA PRO A 41 7.14 4.86 16.20
C PRO A 41 8.00 5.73 15.29
N SER A 42 8.10 5.33 14.03
CA SER A 42 8.91 5.99 13.02
C SER A 42 8.05 6.54 11.89
N ASP A 43 8.65 7.37 11.02
CA ASP A 43 7.93 7.91 9.86
C ASP A 43 7.41 6.77 8.93
N ASN A 44 8.07 5.60 8.93
CA ASN A 44 7.72 4.41 8.15
C ASN A 44 6.55 3.58 8.72
N VAL A 45 5.96 3.98 9.85
CA VAL A 45 4.75 3.32 10.38
C VAL A 45 3.59 3.59 9.42
N ALA A 46 2.89 2.56 8.97
CA ALA A 46 1.71 2.73 8.15
C ALA A 46 0.50 3.20 8.99
N TRP A 47 -0.36 4.00 8.40
CA TRP A 47 -1.70 4.31 8.94
C TRP A 47 -2.73 3.48 8.19
N TYR A 48 -3.50 2.70 8.94
CA TYR A 48 -4.51 1.77 8.40
C TYR A 48 -5.94 2.34 8.47
N ASP A 49 -6.13 3.47 9.14
CA ASP A 49 -7.46 4.03 9.42
C ASP A 49 -7.93 5.07 8.38
N LYS A 50 -7.20 5.25 7.27
CA LYS A 50 -7.38 6.38 6.33
C LYS A 50 -7.58 5.95 4.88
N GLY A 51 -8.67 5.23 4.63
CA GLY A 51 -9.05 4.72 3.30
C GLY A 51 -8.65 3.26 3.09
N PRO A 52 -8.85 2.72 1.87
CA PRO A 52 -8.65 1.30 1.60
C PRO A 52 -7.17 0.88 1.52
N VAL A 53 -6.27 1.82 1.22
CA VAL A 53 -4.82 1.56 1.12
C VAL A 53 -4.13 2.13 2.35
N GLU A 54 -3.21 1.37 2.95
CA GLU A 54 -2.41 1.86 4.06
C GLU A 54 -1.51 3.03 3.62
N TRP A 55 -1.27 3.99 4.51
CA TRP A 55 -0.54 5.20 4.15
C TRP A 55 0.72 5.46 4.98
N LEU A 56 1.89 5.70 4.38
CA LEU A 56 2.20 5.61 2.95
C LEU A 56 2.14 4.14 2.46
N PRO A 57 1.80 3.89 1.18
CA PRO A 57 1.65 2.54 0.66
C PRO A 57 2.98 1.79 0.73
N ARG A 58 2.93 0.53 1.13
CA ARG A 58 4.11 -0.34 1.08
C ARG A 58 4.44 -0.69 -0.38
N PRO A 59 5.69 -1.08 -0.67
CA PRO A 59 6.03 -1.53 -2.01
C PRO A 59 5.20 -2.75 -2.43
N VAL A 60 4.45 -2.63 -3.53
CA VAL A 60 3.66 -3.71 -4.14
C VAL A 60 4.22 -4.01 -5.53
N ARG A 61 4.24 -5.29 -5.92
CA ARG A 61 4.71 -5.73 -7.24
C ARG A 61 3.65 -6.59 -7.91
N LEU A 62 3.07 -6.07 -8.98
CA LEU A 62 2.21 -6.83 -9.88
C LEU A 62 3.08 -7.54 -10.93
N THR A 63 2.88 -8.83 -11.12
CA THR A 63 3.70 -9.70 -11.98
C THR A 63 2.82 -10.37 -13.03
N TYR A 64 3.42 -10.95 -14.07
CA TYR A 64 2.68 -11.70 -15.10
C TYR A 64 1.91 -12.89 -14.52
N ASP A 65 2.48 -13.59 -13.54
CA ASP A 65 1.81 -14.67 -12.82
C ASP A 65 0.47 -14.21 -12.19
N HIS A 66 0.45 -13.02 -11.60
CA HIS A 66 -0.79 -12.45 -11.06
C HIS A 66 -1.79 -12.07 -12.16
N LEU A 67 -1.33 -11.71 -13.36
CA LEU A 67 -2.22 -11.40 -14.49
C LEU A 67 -2.87 -12.67 -15.06
N ASP A 68 -2.12 -13.76 -15.16
CA ASP A 68 -2.64 -15.06 -15.61
C ASP A 68 -3.69 -15.59 -14.61
N GLN A 69 -3.39 -15.49 -13.31
CA GLN A 69 -4.35 -15.83 -12.25
C GLN A 69 -5.59 -14.93 -12.31
N LEU A 70 -5.43 -13.62 -12.54
CA LEU A 70 -6.53 -12.69 -12.69
C LEU A 70 -7.40 -13.03 -13.91
N GLN A 71 -6.79 -13.37 -15.05
CA GLN A 71 -7.51 -13.76 -16.26
C GLN A 71 -8.34 -15.04 -16.05
N GLN A 72 -7.75 -16.06 -15.43
CA GLN A 72 -8.46 -17.29 -15.09
C GLN A 72 -9.60 -17.04 -14.11
N TRP A 73 -9.39 -16.20 -13.09
CA TRP A 73 -10.43 -15.78 -12.15
C TRP A 73 -11.58 -15.06 -12.86
N MET A 74 -11.27 -14.10 -13.74
CA MET A 74 -12.27 -13.35 -14.50
C MET A 74 -13.10 -14.27 -15.41
N MET A 75 -12.45 -15.20 -16.10
CA MET A 75 -13.12 -16.20 -16.93
C MET A 75 -14.08 -17.03 -16.08
N ARG A 76 -13.59 -17.59 -14.97
CA ARG A 76 -14.41 -18.43 -14.08
C ARG A 76 -15.61 -17.66 -13.50
N ALA A 77 -15.39 -16.44 -13.02
CA ALA A 77 -16.46 -15.59 -12.49
C ALA A 77 -17.52 -15.28 -13.55
N THR A 78 -17.11 -15.04 -14.79
CA THR A 78 -18.01 -14.77 -15.92
C THR A 78 -18.87 -15.99 -16.26
N LEU A 79 -18.26 -17.18 -16.35
CA LEU A 79 -18.96 -18.43 -16.66
C LEU A 79 -19.93 -18.85 -15.55
N ASP A 80 -19.56 -18.61 -14.29
CA ASP A 80 -20.42 -18.87 -13.12
C ASP A 80 -21.50 -17.79 -12.92
N GLY A 81 -21.55 -16.75 -13.77
CA GLY A 81 -22.55 -15.68 -13.71
C GLY A 81 -22.41 -14.75 -12.50
N ARG A 82 -21.24 -14.70 -11.85
CA ARG A 82 -20.98 -13.85 -10.67
C ARG A 82 -20.68 -12.43 -11.11
N THR A 83 -21.60 -11.50 -10.85
CA THR A 83 -21.50 -10.09 -11.28
C THR A 83 -21.19 -9.11 -10.16
N GLU A 84 -21.25 -9.53 -8.90
CA GLU A 84 -21.07 -8.64 -7.74
C GLU A 84 -19.66 -8.08 -7.64
N GLU A 85 -18.63 -8.92 -7.80
CA GLU A 85 -17.24 -8.48 -7.70
C GLU A 85 -16.88 -7.53 -8.84
N PHE A 86 -17.37 -7.77 -10.05
CA PHE A 86 -17.23 -6.83 -11.16
C PHE A 86 -17.85 -5.48 -10.84
N ASN A 87 -19.04 -5.46 -10.23
CA ASN A 87 -19.70 -4.22 -9.80
C ASN A 87 -18.90 -3.49 -8.73
N ARG A 88 -18.36 -4.19 -7.71
CA ARG A 88 -17.49 -3.57 -6.69
C ARG A 88 -16.21 -2.98 -7.30
N ILE A 89 -15.58 -3.68 -8.25
CA ILE A 89 -14.40 -3.17 -8.97
C ILE A 89 -14.76 -1.91 -9.77
N ARG A 90 -15.91 -1.92 -10.45
CA ARG A 90 -16.40 -0.76 -11.22
C ARG A 90 -16.75 0.43 -10.33
N ASP A 91 -17.34 0.20 -9.16
CA ASP A 91 -17.65 1.24 -8.19
C ASP A 91 -16.38 1.90 -7.64
N LEU A 92 -15.39 1.09 -7.25
CA LEU A 92 -14.07 1.58 -6.82
C LEU A 92 -13.38 2.38 -7.94
N HIS A 93 -13.40 1.85 -9.17
CA HIS A 93 -12.85 2.56 -10.31
C HIS A 93 -13.56 3.90 -10.51
N ARG A 94 -14.90 3.92 -10.58
CA ARG A 94 -15.69 5.15 -10.77
C ARG A 94 -15.41 6.20 -9.70
N GLU A 95 -15.29 5.80 -8.44
CA GLU A 95 -15.01 6.74 -7.36
C GLU A 95 -13.59 7.35 -7.52
N TRP A 96 -12.57 6.52 -7.70
CA TRP A 96 -11.17 6.94 -7.61
C TRP A 96 -10.51 7.31 -8.96
N SER A 97 -11.23 7.23 -10.07
CA SER A 97 -10.72 7.55 -11.42
C SER A 97 -11.19 8.89 -11.99
N GLN A 98 -11.85 9.74 -11.20
CA GLN A 98 -12.32 11.05 -11.69
C GLN A 98 -11.15 11.95 -12.12
N HIS A 99 -11.42 12.80 -13.11
CA HIS A 99 -10.41 13.77 -13.57
C HIS A 99 -10.15 14.81 -12.46
N PRO A 100 -8.89 15.03 -12.05
CA PRO A 100 -8.57 16.00 -11.02
C PRO A 100 -8.84 17.43 -11.50
N LEU A 101 -9.28 18.29 -10.57
CA LEU A 101 -9.51 19.70 -10.82
C LEU A 101 -8.17 20.43 -11.03
N MET A 102 -8.15 21.40 -11.93
CA MET A 102 -6.99 22.25 -12.13
C MET A 102 -6.73 23.09 -10.87
N PRO A 103 -5.49 23.11 -10.33
CA PRO A 103 -5.18 23.92 -9.16
C PRO A 103 -5.25 25.42 -9.48
N VAL A 104 -5.58 26.21 -8.46
CA VAL A 104 -5.57 27.67 -8.55
C VAL A 104 -4.12 28.17 -8.65
N LEU A 105 -3.90 29.26 -9.39
CA LEU A 105 -2.58 29.90 -9.46
C LEU A 105 -2.06 30.23 -8.06
N GLY A 106 -0.83 29.78 -7.78
CA GLY A 106 -0.18 29.94 -6.47
C GLY A 106 -0.35 28.74 -5.52
N ASP A 107 -1.26 27.80 -5.81
CA ASP A 107 -1.35 26.54 -5.07
C ASP A 107 -0.25 25.57 -5.55
N VAL A 108 0.76 25.37 -4.71
CA VAL A 108 1.94 24.53 -4.99
C VAL A 108 2.36 23.81 -3.72
N GLU A 109 2.82 22.56 -3.86
CA GLU A 109 3.36 21.81 -2.74
C GLU A 109 4.57 22.55 -2.10
N PRO A 110 4.62 22.67 -0.75
CA PRO A 110 5.69 23.39 -0.08
C PRO A 110 7.03 22.65 -0.22
N LYS A 111 8.07 23.38 -0.58
CA LYS A 111 9.45 22.89 -0.61
C LYS A 111 10.09 22.94 0.78
N PHE A 112 11.10 22.12 1.00
CA PHE A 112 11.90 22.19 2.22
C PHE A 112 12.74 23.49 2.24
N PRO A 113 12.65 24.34 3.29
CA PRO A 113 13.36 25.62 3.31
C PRO A 113 14.88 25.45 3.26
N LEU A 114 15.54 26.33 2.49
CA LEU A 114 17.00 26.38 2.40
C LEU A 114 17.60 26.96 3.69
N ASN A 115 18.92 26.81 3.85
CA ASN A 115 19.71 27.36 4.96
C ASN A 115 19.30 26.95 6.39
N LEU A 116 18.34 26.01 6.55
CA LEU A 116 18.04 25.40 7.85
C LEU A 116 19.01 24.28 8.23
N PHE A 117 19.38 23.45 7.24
CA PHE A 117 20.32 22.34 7.42
C PHE A 117 21.23 22.23 6.20
N LYS A 118 22.39 21.60 6.38
CA LYS A 118 23.26 21.20 5.27
C LYS A 118 22.47 20.29 4.30
N GLN A 119 22.77 20.37 3.00
CA GLN A 119 22.05 19.66 1.95
C GLN A 119 21.96 18.14 2.15
N ASN A 120 22.99 17.53 2.74
CA ASN A 120 23.06 16.08 2.99
C ASN A 120 22.33 15.63 4.27
N HIS A 121 21.66 16.54 4.98
CA HIS A 121 20.99 16.24 6.23
C HIS A 121 19.68 15.47 6.04
N ARG A 122 19.33 14.60 7.01
CA ARG A 122 18.11 13.76 6.96
C ARG A 122 16.80 14.57 7.01
N ALA A 123 16.84 15.82 7.45
CA ALA A 123 15.65 16.67 7.60
C ALA A 123 14.87 16.82 6.29
N LYS A 124 15.56 16.95 5.15
CA LYS A 124 14.92 17.10 3.83
C LYS A 124 13.96 15.94 3.50
N LYS A 125 14.41 14.69 3.68
CA LYS A 125 13.57 13.50 3.44
C LYS A 125 12.48 13.35 4.51
N ARG A 126 12.77 13.67 5.78
CA ARG A 126 11.75 13.60 6.85
C ARG A 126 10.61 14.59 6.62
N PHE A 127 10.91 15.80 6.16
CA PHE A 127 9.90 16.79 5.80
C PHE A 127 8.97 16.24 4.72
N LEU A 128 9.54 15.76 3.61
CA LEU A 128 8.77 15.21 2.49
C LEU A 128 7.84 14.08 2.93
N VAL A 129 8.37 13.09 3.65
CA VAL A 129 7.57 11.95 4.14
C VAL A 129 6.43 12.42 5.06
N ARG A 130 6.70 13.34 5.98
CA ARG A 130 5.69 13.83 6.93
C ARG A 130 4.61 14.66 6.26
N TRP A 131 4.97 15.43 5.23
CA TRP A 131 4.00 16.19 4.44
C TRP A 131 3.06 15.25 3.69
N HIS A 132 3.59 14.32 2.89
CA HIS A 132 2.73 13.36 2.17
C HIS A 132 1.96 12.44 3.12
N LYS A 133 2.51 12.07 4.27
CA LYS A 133 1.80 11.25 5.25
C LYS A 133 0.57 11.96 5.83
N ALA A 134 0.65 13.28 6.05
CA ALA A 134 -0.48 14.08 6.50
C ALA A 134 -1.56 14.22 5.42
N ASN A 135 -1.16 14.34 4.15
CA ASN A 135 -2.04 14.48 2.99
C ASN A 135 -2.41 13.11 2.40
N THR A 136 -3.19 12.33 3.14
CA THR A 136 -3.73 11.04 2.68
C THR A 136 -4.68 11.21 1.50
N PRO A 137 -4.93 10.17 0.67
CA PRO A 137 -5.89 10.24 -0.44
C PRO A 137 -7.29 10.68 0.00
N ALA A 138 -7.72 10.36 1.22
CA ALA A 138 -8.97 10.87 1.79
C ALA A 138 -9.03 12.42 1.90
N ASN A 139 -7.88 13.09 1.98
CA ASN A 139 -7.75 14.55 2.13
C ASN A 139 -7.47 15.26 0.80
N TRP A 140 -7.35 14.56 -0.32
CA TRP A 140 -7.11 15.18 -1.63
C TRP A 140 -8.39 15.81 -2.17
N LEU A 141 -8.58 17.10 -1.89
CA LEU A 141 -9.76 17.86 -2.32
C LEU A 141 -9.76 18.19 -3.81
N TRP A 142 -8.59 18.17 -4.45
CA TRP A 142 -8.45 18.40 -5.89
C TRP A 142 -8.99 17.24 -6.73
N MET A 143 -9.26 16.07 -6.14
CA MET A 143 -9.88 14.94 -6.84
C MET A 143 -11.35 14.81 -6.42
N PRO A 144 -12.32 15.16 -7.30
CA PRO A 144 -13.73 15.20 -6.94
C PRO A 144 -14.25 13.78 -6.73
N ARG A 145 -14.72 13.52 -5.51
CA ARG A 145 -15.26 12.22 -5.09
C ARG A 145 -16.53 12.40 -4.26
N GLY A 146 -17.32 11.34 -4.21
CA GLY A 146 -18.55 11.26 -3.41
C GLY A 146 -19.83 11.39 -4.24
N PRO A 147 -21.00 11.24 -3.58
CA PRO A 147 -22.29 11.12 -4.26
C PRO A 147 -22.73 12.37 -5.05
N THR A 148 -22.17 13.53 -4.74
CA THR A 148 -22.50 14.82 -5.38
C THR A 148 -21.81 15.02 -6.73
N VAL A 149 -20.81 14.20 -7.05
CA VAL A 149 -20.02 14.35 -8.28
C VAL A 149 -20.79 13.76 -9.45
N VAL A 150 -20.99 14.58 -10.48
CA VAL A 150 -21.49 14.09 -11.77
C VAL A 150 -20.34 13.37 -12.48
N THR A 151 -20.56 12.13 -12.92
CA THR A 151 -19.54 11.29 -13.58
C THR A 151 -19.94 10.97 -15.03
N PRO A 152 -19.78 11.91 -16.00
CA PRO A 152 -20.32 11.76 -17.36
C PRO A 152 -19.76 10.57 -18.14
N LEU A 153 -18.52 10.18 -17.87
CA LEU A 153 -17.82 9.11 -18.60
C LEU A 153 -18.15 7.70 -18.07
N HIS A 154 -18.82 7.59 -16.93
CA HIS A 154 -19.05 6.30 -16.26
C HIS A 154 -20.54 5.96 -16.18
N ARG A 155 -20.83 4.66 -16.17
CA ARG A 155 -22.17 4.15 -15.87
C ARG A 155 -22.47 4.31 -14.37
N THR A 156 -23.70 4.65 -14.04
CA THR A 156 -24.14 5.05 -12.69
C THR A 156 -24.47 3.88 -11.78
N ASN A 157 -25.00 2.78 -12.30
CA ASN A 157 -25.44 1.66 -11.47
C ASN A 157 -25.39 0.32 -12.24
N PRO A 158 -25.49 -0.82 -11.53
CA PRO A 158 -25.41 -2.15 -12.14
C PRO A 158 -26.35 -2.36 -13.34
N THR A 159 -27.52 -1.71 -13.33
CA THR A 159 -28.55 -1.94 -14.35
C THR A 159 -28.19 -1.42 -15.75
N GLN A 160 -27.19 -0.55 -15.84
CA GLN A 160 -26.69 0.01 -17.10
C GLN A 160 -25.59 -0.85 -17.74
N TYR A 161 -25.06 -1.86 -17.04
CA TYR A 161 -24.01 -2.74 -17.55
C TYR A 161 -24.56 -3.83 -18.49
N PRO A 162 -23.73 -4.35 -19.43
CA PRO A 162 -24.23 -5.16 -20.53
C PRO A 162 -24.88 -6.48 -20.06
N GLU A 163 -24.49 -7.04 -18.93
CA GLU A 163 -25.14 -8.22 -18.35
C GLU A 163 -26.65 -8.02 -18.09
N ASN A 164 -27.12 -6.78 -17.95
CA ASN A 164 -28.54 -6.48 -17.74
C ASN A 164 -29.34 -6.22 -19.03
N TRP A 165 -28.76 -6.57 -20.19
CA TRP A 165 -29.34 -6.32 -21.51
C TRP A 165 -30.79 -6.79 -21.67
N LYS A 166 -31.16 -7.93 -21.07
CA LYS A 166 -32.54 -8.48 -21.17
C LYS A 166 -33.60 -7.52 -20.60
N GLN A 167 -33.30 -6.86 -19.49
CA GLN A 167 -34.22 -5.89 -18.88
C GLN A 167 -34.31 -4.60 -19.73
N MET A 168 -33.22 -4.22 -20.40
CA MET A 168 -33.20 -3.04 -21.28
C MET A 168 -34.10 -3.24 -22.50
N VAL A 169 -34.20 -4.46 -23.04
CA VAL A 169 -35.07 -4.79 -24.18
C VAL A 169 -36.55 -4.60 -23.82
N GLN A 170 -36.98 -5.09 -22.65
CA GLN A 170 -38.38 -5.00 -22.21
C GLN A 170 -38.84 -3.55 -21.96
N ARG A 171 -37.95 -2.69 -21.45
CA ARG A 171 -38.27 -1.27 -21.25
C ARG A 171 -38.45 -0.52 -22.57
N LYS A 172 -37.65 -0.85 -23.59
CA LYS A 172 -37.74 -0.21 -24.91
C LYS A 172 -39.04 -0.55 -25.65
N SER A 173 -39.59 -1.74 -25.43
CA SER A 173 -40.89 -2.16 -25.98
C SER A 173 -42.10 -1.60 -25.23
N GLY A 174 -41.94 -1.17 -23.97
CA GLY A 174 -43.02 -0.63 -23.14
C GLY A 174 -43.24 0.89 -23.24
N THR A 175 -42.28 1.63 -23.79
CA THR A 175 -42.36 3.09 -24.01
C THR A 175 -42.83 3.48 -25.42
N GLY A 176 -43.44 2.55 -26.16
CA GLY A 176 -44.18 2.87 -27.37
C GLY A 176 -45.57 3.39 -27.00
N THR A 177 -45.74 4.70 -26.90
CA THR A 177 -47.07 5.33 -26.89
C THR A 177 -47.84 4.94 -28.16
N PRO A 178 -49.09 4.51 -28.06
CA PRO A 178 -49.99 4.46 -29.20
C PRO A 178 -50.45 5.89 -29.50
N SER A 179 -50.06 6.39 -30.67
CA SER A 179 -50.63 7.59 -31.29
C SER A 179 -50.59 7.40 -32.80
#